data_AF-A0A0F6W764-F1
#
_entry.id   AF-A0A0F6W764-F1
#
_cell.length_a   1.000
_cell.length_b   1.000
_cell.length_c   1.000
_cell.angle_alpha   90.00
_cell.angle_beta   90.00
_cell.angle_gamma   90.00
#
_symmetry.space_group_name_H-M   'P 1'
#
loop_
_entity.id
_entity.type
_entity.pdbx_description
1 polymer ?
#
loop_
_entity_poly.entity_id
_entity_poly.type
_entity_poly.pdbx_seq_one_letter_code
_entity_poly.pdbx_strand_id
1 'polypeptide(L)'
;MGLNRLFVSQSKLDQWLSEELVDVDGEVMTTKNDGNRFNLKTAVLFLEEVTGAGDPSDLIGKVKDLEQIQTVGGEYASGSVILGDHAYNVVEGFVGDPILDGSTADAGAANTGDTLAAAMRSITGDPAREGELDLLARFFLASRGT
;
A
#
# COMPACT_ATOMS: atom_id res chain seq x y z
N MET A 1 5.49 -4.67 -17.09
CA MET A 1 5.05 -3.52 -17.90
C MET A 1 4.28 -2.62 -16.98
N GLY A 2 4.67 -1.34 -16.89
CA GLY A 2 4.31 -0.47 -15.77
C GLY A 2 2.81 -0.44 -15.49
N LEU A 3 2.42 -0.71 -14.24
CA LEU A 3 1.08 -0.41 -13.74
C LEU A 3 0.92 1.11 -13.86
N ASN A 4 0.26 1.56 -14.93
CA ASN A 4 0.01 2.98 -15.16
C ASN A 4 -1.09 3.40 -14.18
N ARG A 5 -0.65 3.89 -13.02
CA ARG A 5 -1.50 4.49 -12.01
C ARG A 5 -2.05 5.79 -12.58
N LEU A 6 -3.38 5.88 -12.67
CA LEU A 6 -4.05 7.01 -13.31
C LEU A 6 -4.57 7.96 -12.23
N PHE A 7 -4.28 9.25 -12.35
CA PHE A 7 -4.98 10.26 -11.56
C PHE A 7 -6.11 10.88 -12.38
N VAL A 8 -7.32 10.87 -11.81
CA VAL A 8 -8.51 11.46 -12.42
C VAL A 8 -9.15 12.45 -11.43
N SER A 9 -9.25 13.72 -11.81
CA SER A 9 -9.97 14.73 -11.02
C SER A 9 -11.46 14.42 -10.98
N GLN A 10 -12.18 14.83 -9.92
CA GLN A 10 -13.63 14.60 -9.82
C GLN A 10 -14.40 15.04 -11.07
N SER A 11 -14.11 16.23 -11.60
CA SER A 11 -14.77 16.75 -12.81
C SER A 11 -14.51 15.90 -14.06
N LYS A 12 -13.33 15.28 -14.16
CA LYS A 12 -13.01 14.39 -15.29
C LYS A 12 -13.73 13.05 -15.16
N LEU A 13 -13.85 12.52 -13.94
CA LEU A 13 -14.59 11.29 -13.70
C LEU A 13 -16.08 11.47 -14.02
N ASP A 14 -16.67 12.59 -13.58
CA ASP A 14 -18.05 12.96 -13.88
C ASP A 14 -18.29 13.10 -15.39
N GLN A 15 -17.35 13.72 -16.10
CA GLN A 15 -17.37 13.80 -17.55
C GLN A 15 -17.32 12.41 -18.19
N TRP A 16 -16.41 11.51 -17.77
CA TRP A 16 -16.32 10.17 -18.35
C TRP A 16 -17.53 9.28 -18.05
N LEU A 17 -18.16 9.46 -16.89
CA LEU A 17 -19.43 8.83 -16.55
C LEU A 17 -20.55 9.34 -17.47
N SER A 18 -20.62 10.66 -17.69
CA SER A 18 -21.59 11.28 -18.61
C SER A 18 -21.40 10.85 -20.06
N GLU A 19 -20.15 10.66 -20.49
CA GLU A 19 -19.79 10.16 -21.83
C GLU A 19 -19.88 8.63 -21.95
N GLU A 20 -20.31 7.93 -20.89
CA GLU A 20 -20.42 6.46 -20.81
C GLU A 20 -19.10 5.72 -21.12
N LEU A 21 -17.95 6.37 -20.99
CA LEU A 21 -16.63 5.81 -21.27
C LEU A 21 -16.16 4.87 -20.16
N VAL A 22 -16.62 5.10 -18.94
CA VAL A 22 -16.30 4.34 -17.74
C VAL A 22 -17.58 4.01 -16.97
N ASP A 23 -17.53 2.92 -16.21
CA ASP A 23 -18.56 2.50 -15.28
C ASP A 23 -17.96 2.50 -13.88
N VAL A 24 -18.59 3.20 -12.93
CA VAL A 24 -18.06 3.31 -11.55
C VAL A 24 -19.02 2.62 -10.60
N ASP A 25 -18.52 1.59 -9.93
CA ASP A 25 -19.22 0.84 -8.89
C ASP A 25 -18.50 1.08 -7.55
N GLY A 26 -19.01 2.02 -6.76
CA GLY A 26 -18.40 2.43 -5.49
C GLY A 26 -16.99 2.98 -5.67
N GLU A 27 -16.00 2.17 -5.28
CA GLU A 27 -14.56 2.50 -5.38
C GLU A 27 -13.90 1.85 -6.60
N VAL A 28 -14.63 1.07 -7.41
CA VAL A 28 -14.06 0.38 -8.58
C VAL A 28 -14.55 1.05 -9.86
N MET A 29 -13.62 1.57 -10.65
CA MET A 29 -13.88 2.07 -12.00
C MET A 29 -13.53 1.02 -13.04
N THR A 30 -14.47 0.70 -13.91
CA THR A 30 -14.31 -0.19 -15.04
C THR A 30 -14.30 0.63 -16.33
N THR A 31 -13.21 0.60 -17.08
CA THR A 31 -13.12 1.29 -18.37
C THR A 31 -13.79 0.45 -19.45
N LYS A 32 -14.84 0.96 -20.11
CA LYS A 32 -15.54 0.21 -21.18
C LYS A 32 -14.67 -0.02 -22.42
N ASN A 33 -13.66 0.83 -22.64
CA ASN A 33 -12.76 0.75 -23.79
C ASN A 33 -11.86 -0.51 -23.78
N ASP A 34 -11.37 -0.90 -22.60
CA ASP A 34 -10.38 -2.00 -22.45
C ASP A 34 -10.90 -3.15 -21.57
N GLY A 35 -12.01 -2.95 -20.84
CA GLY A 35 -12.47 -3.87 -19.81
C GLY A 35 -11.62 -3.87 -18.53
N ASN A 36 -10.62 -2.98 -18.46
CA ASN A 36 -9.73 -2.88 -17.31
C ASN A 36 -10.46 -2.26 -16.12
N ARG A 37 -10.24 -2.86 -14.95
CA ARG A 37 -10.76 -2.39 -13.67
C ARG A 37 -9.67 -1.67 -12.88
N PHE A 38 -10.03 -0.57 -12.26
CA PHE A 38 -9.16 0.27 -11.47
C PHE A 38 -9.82 0.53 -10.13
N ASN A 39 -9.08 0.37 -9.04
CA ASN A 39 -9.51 0.76 -7.72
C ASN A 39 -9.23 2.26 -7.54
N LEU A 40 -10.28 3.07 -7.47
CA LEU A 40 -10.25 4.50 -7.22
C LEU A 40 -10.07 4.75 -5.72
N LYS A 41 -8.91 5.28 -5.34
CA LYS A 41 -8.68 5.78 -3.97
C LYS A 41 -8.77 7.29 -3.94
N THR A 42 -9.38 7.84 -2.89
CA THR A 42 -9.47 9.29 -2.69
C THR A 42 -8.09 9.89 -2.48
N ALA A 43 -7.69 10.78 -3.39
CA ALA A 43 -6.40 11.42 -3.38
C ALA A 43 -6.50 12.88 -3.78
N VAL A 44 -5.53 13.68 -3.35
CA VAL A 44 -5.46 15.10 -3.68
C VAL A 44 -4.15 15.41 -4.36
N LEU A 45 -4.22 16.26 -5.39
CA LEU A 45 -3.06 16.81 -6.08
C LEU A 45 -2.76 18.20 -5.52
N PHE A 46 -1.58 18.41 -4.97
CA PHE A 46 -1.15 19.73 -4.50
C PHE A 46 -0.82 20.62 -5.71
N LEU A 47 -1.51 21.75 -5.86
CA LEU A 47 -1.27 22.68 -6.96
C LEU A 47 -0.27 23.78 -6.58
N GLU A 48 -0.47 24.39 -5.42
CA GLU A 48 0.30 25.54 -4.97
C GLU A 48 0.17 25.74 -3.46
N GLU A 49 1.16 26.38 -2.86
CA GLU A 49 1.13 26.82 -1.48
C GLU A 49 0.53 28.23 -1.42
N VAL A 50 -0.54 28.42 -0.64
CA VAL A 50 -1.30 29.69 -0.57
C VAL A 50 -0.85 30.59 0.58
N THR A 51 -0.10 30.06 1.55
CA THR A 51 0.40 30.81 2.72
C THR A 51 1.62 31.69 2.42
N GLY A 52 2.27 31.53 1.26
CA GLY A 52 3.41 32.33 0.82
C GLY A 52 4.70 32.10 1.61
N ALA A 53 4.78 31.04 2.41
CA ALA A 53 5.93 30.67 3.23
C ALA A 53 6.92 29.73 2.51
N GLY A 54 6.61 29.32 1.28
CA GLY A 54 7.38 28.43 0.43
C GLY A 54 6.89 26.98 0.49
N ASP A 55 7.48 26.12 -0.34
CA ASP A 55 7.22 24.68 -0.36
C ASP A 55 8.36 23.91 0.31
N PRO A 56 8.49 23.93 1.66
CA PRO A 56 9.59 23.26 2.36
C PRO A 56 9.54 21.73 2.21
N SER A 57 8.39 21.19 1.81
CA SER A 57 8.14 19.75 1.71
C SER A 57 8.13 19.23 0.27
N ASP A 58 8.37 20.09 -0.73
CA ASP A 58 8.31 19.74 -2.17
C ASP A 58 7.03 18.96 -2.50
N LEU A 59 5.88 19.42 -1.99
CA LEU A 59 4.60 18.74 -2.14
C LEU A 59 3.87 19.18 -3.40
N ILE A 60 4.22 20.34 -3.95
CA ILE A 60 3.59 20.88 -5.15
C ILE A 60 3.81 19.92 -6.33
N GLY A 61 2.72 19.58 -7.02
CA GLY A 61 2.71 18.63 -8.14
C GLY A 61 2.69 17.15 -7.73
N LYS A 62 2.68 16.84 -6.42
CA LYS A 62 2.56 15.47 -5.92
C LYS A 62 1.11 15.12 -5.61
N VAL A 63 0.77 13.86 -5.84
CA VAL A 63 -0.51 13.28 -5.43
C VAL A 63 -0.29 12.58 -4.10
N LYS A 64 -1.12 12.88 -3.10
CA LYS A 64 -1.17 12.11 -1.84
C LYS A 64 -2.57 11.64 -1.55
N ASP A 65 -2.65 10.44 -1.02
CA ASP A 65 -3.87 9.87 -0.48
C ASP A 65 -4.21 10.52 0.88
N LEU A 66 -5.50 10.53 1.24
CA LEU A 66 -6.00 11.19 2.44
C LEU A 66 -5.36 10.65 3.74
N GLU A 67 -5.06 9.35 3.77
CA GLU A 67 -4.33 8.70 4.86
C GLU A 67 -2.90 9.25 5.02
N GLN A 68 -2.22 9.53 3.89
CA GLN A 68 -0.87 10.09 3.93
C GLN A 68 -0.86 11.54 4.43
N ILE A 69 -1.89 12.32 4.10
CA ILE A 69 -2.06 13.70 4.59
C ILE A 69 -2.19 13.69 6.11
N GLN A 70 -3.08 12.86 6.64
CA GLN A 70 -3.26 12.71 8.09
C GLN A 70 -1.98 12.20 8.78
N THR A 71 -1.26 11.26 8.16
CA THR A 71 0.00 10.71 8.69
C THR A 71 1.09 11.77 8.83
N VAL A 72 1.17 12.72 7.89
CA VAL A 72 2.14 13.83 7.98
C VAL A 72 1.68 14.97 8.89
N GLY A 73 0.52 14.83 9.56
CA GLY A 73 -0.05 15.87 10.41
C GLY A 73 -0.72 17.01 9.61
N GLY A 74 -1.13 16.72 8.37
CA GLY A 74 -1.91 17.63 7.56
C GLY A 74 -3.40 17.43 7.82
N GLU A 75 -4.13 18.53 7.92
CA GLU A 75 -5.58 18.57 7.96
C GLU A 75 -6.12 18.85 6.57
N TYR A 76 -6.96 17.94 6.07
CA TYR A 76 -7.63 18.11 4.79
C TYR A 76 -8.92 18.92 4.99
N ALA A 77 -9.08 20.00 4.23
CA ALA A 77 -10.24 20.88 4.24
C ALA A 77 -10.73 21.06 2.80
N SER A 78 -11.84 20.42 2.40
CA SER A 78 -12.50 20.50 1.08
C SER A 78 -11.84 21.40 0.02
N GLY A 79 -10.90 20.85 -0.75
CA GLY A 79 -10.13 21.57 -1.77
C GLY A 79 -8.86 22.30 -1.29
N SER A 80 -8.46 22.09 -0.04
CA SER A 80 -7.27 22.66 0.59
C SER A 80 -6.67 21.70 1.61
N VAL A 81 -5.37 21.77 1.82
CA VAL A 81 -4.66 21.00 2.84
C VAL A 81 -3.88 21.96 3.71
N ILE A 82 -4.06 21.86 5.02
CA ILE A 82 -3.33 22.65 6.01
C ILE A 82 -2.32 21.73 6.67
N LEU A 83 -1.03 21.96 6.46
CA LEU A 83 0.05 21.21 7.08
C LEU A 83 0.76 22.10 8.09
N GLY A 84 0.43 21.92 9.38
CA GLY A 84 0.92 22.79 10.43
C GLY A 84 0.41 24.23 10.24
N ASP A 85 1.30 25.14 9.85
CA ASP A 85 0.98 26.55 9.60
C ASP A 85 0.86 26.88 8.09
N HIS A 86 1.13 25.91 7.22
CA HIS A 86 1.13 26.08 5.78
C HIS A 86 -0.18 25.60 5.17
N ALA A 87 -0.80 26.39 4.29
CA ALA A 87 -1.96 25.94 3.54
C ALA A 87 -1.60 25.77 2.07
N TYR A 88 -2.10 24.69 1.49
CA TYR A 88 -1.90 24.31 0.11
C TYR A 88 -3.25 24.21 -0.59
N ASN A 89 -3.34 24.78 -1.79
CA ASN A 89 -4.46 24.57 -2.67
C ASN A 89 -4.32 23.18 -3.29
N VAL A 90 -5.37 22.36 -3.20
CA VAL A 90 -5.32 21.00 -3.73
C VAL A 90 -6.52 20.73 -4.62
N VAL A 91 -6.32 19.88 -5.63
CA VAL A 91 -7.40 19.39 -6.48
C VAL A 91 -7.81 18.01 -5.99
N GLU A 92 -9.09 17.90 -5.65
CA GLU A 92 -9.72 16.63 -5.31
C GLU A 92 -9.82 15.72 -6.53
N GLY A 93 -9.43 14.47 -6.33
CA GLY A 93 -9.55 13.46 -7.36
C GLY A 93 -9.47 12.07 -6.79
N PHE A 94 -9.27 11.15 -7.72
CA PHE A 94 -9.12 9.74 -7.45
C PHE A 94 -7.88 9.23 -8.14
N VAL A 95 -7.14 8.40 -7.44
CA VAL A 95 -6.05 7.63 -8.03
C VAL A 95 -6.57 6.22 -8.33
N GLY A 96 -6.60 5.88 -9.62
CA GLY A 96 -6.94 4.55 -10.11
C GLY A 96 -5.71 3.64 -10.11
N ASP A 97 -5.74 2.63 -9.25
CA ASP A 97 -4.76 1.55 -9.23
C ASP A 97 -5.31 0.34 -10.00
N PRO A 98 -4.63 -0.20 -11.02
CA PRO A 98 -5.17 -1.27 -11.85
C PRO A 98 -5.36 -2.56 -11.04
N ILE A 99 -6.58 -3.08 -11.05
CA ILE A 99 -6.92 -4.36 -10.44
C ILE A 99 -6.54 -5.45 -11.45
N LEU A 100 -5.36 -6.05 -11.30
CA LEU A 100 -5.06 -7.29 -12.02
C LEU A 100 -5.80 -8.44 -11.36
N ASP A 101 -6.76 -9.02 -12.08
CA ASP A 101 -7.38 -10.31 -11.74
C ASP A 101 -6.36 -11.44 -11.87
N GLY A 102 -5.46 -11.56 -10.89
CA GLY A 102 -4.47 -12.62 -10.84
C GLY A 102 -3.21 -12.22 -10.08
N SER A 103 -3.18 -12.55 -8.78
CA SER A 103 -1.97 -12.69 -7.96
C SER A 103 -0.94 -11.56 -8.05
N THR A 104 -1.15 -10.50 -7.27
CA THR A 104 -0.24 -10.02 -6.22
C THR A 104 -0.76 -8.68 -5.74
N ALA A 105 -1.51 -8.70 -4.64
CA ALA A 105 -1.77 -7.52 -3.85
C ALA A 105 -0.43 -7.06 -3.24
N ASP A 106 0.31 -6.23 -3.97
CA ASP A 106 1.40 -5.44 -3.41
C ASP A 106 1.13 -3.98 -3.76
N ALA A 107 0.27 -3.37 -2.94
CA ALA A 107 0.08 -1.93 -2.91
C ALA A 107 0.17 -1.48 -1.45
N GLY A 108 1.41 -1.35 -0.97
CA GLY A 108 1.77 -0.43 0.10
C GLY A 108 1.88 -1.03 1.50
N ALA A 109 3.13 -1.12 1.96
CA ALA A 109 3.57 -1.11 3.36
C ALA A 109 3.42 -2.40 4.18
N ALA A 110 4.38 -3.32 4.04
CA ALA A 110 4.84 -4.14 5.17
C ALA A 110 6.34 -4.43 5.05
N ASN A 111 7.14 -3.54 5.66
CA ASN A 111 8.45 -3.81 6.26
C ASN A 111 9.21 -5.07 5.79
N THR A 112 10.07 -4.94 4.77
CA THR A 112 11.14 -5.91 4.45
C THR A 112 12.27 -5.88 5.49
N GLY A 113 11.91 -5.90 6.77
CA GLY A 113 12.79 -6.20 7.90
C GLY A 113 12.58 -7.61 8.46
N ASP A 114 11.48 -8.28 8.11
CA ASP A 114 11.10 -9.57 8.72
C ASP A 114 11.57 -10.79 7.91
N THR A 115 11.81 -10.63 6.59
CA THR A 115 12.14 -11.74 5.70
C THR A 115 13.58 -12.24 5.79
N LEU A 116 14.52 -11.42 6.28
CA LEU A 116 15.89 -11.88 6.54
C LEU A 116 15.95 -12.75 7.81
N ALA A 117 15.15 -12.42 8.83
CA ALA A 117 15.04 -13.20 10.06
C ALA A 117 14.37 -14.57 9.82
N ALA A 118 13.33 -14.61 8.98
CA ALA A 118 12.66 -15.86 8.61
C ALA A 118 13.57 -16.79 7.77
N ALA A 119 14.39 -16.22 6.87
CA ALA A 119 15.32 -17.00 6.06
C ALA A 119 16.51 -17.55 6.86
N MET A 120 17.05 -16.80 7.83
CA MET A 120 18.16 -17.27 8.68
C MET A 120 17.76 -18.36 9.69
N ARG A 121 16.51 -18.36 10.15
CA ARG A 121 15.99 -19.41 11.04
C ARG A 121 15.83 -20.76 10.34
N SER A 122 15.72 -20.77 9.02
CA SER A 122 15.51 -22.00 8.23
C SER A 122 16.82 -22.69 7.83
N ILE A 123 17.96 -21.99 7.99
CA ILE A 123 19.29 -22.49 7.58
C ILE A 123 20.11 -23.02 8.77
N THR A 124 19.70 -22.71 10.01
CA THR A 124 20.39 -23.20 11.22
C THR A 124 19.52 -24.19 11.97
N GLY A 125 19.57 -25.44 11.50
CA GLY A 125 19.42 -26.68 12.28
C GLY A 125 18.39 -26.74 13.42
N ASP A 126 17.29 -27.43 13.16
CA ASP A 126 16.59 -28.25 14.15
C ASP A 126 17.16 -29.69 14.05
N PRO A 127 17.18 -30.57 15.08
CA PRO A 127 16.78 -30.45 16.49
C PRO A 127 17.88 -30.92 17.47
N ALA A 128 18.14 -30.19 18.55
CA ALA A 128 18.90 -30.75 19.67
C ALA A 128 18.37 -30.27 21.03
N ARG A 129 17.64 -31.20 21.68
CA ARG A 129 17.35 -31.29 23.13
C ARG A 129 16.33 -30.24 23.61
N GLU A 130 15.17 -30.63 24.09
CA GLU A 130 14.97 -31.46 25.28
C GLU A 130 13.77 -32.41 25.11
N GLY A 131 13.95 -33.69 25.49
CA GLY A 131 12.84 -34.65 25.48
C GLY A 131 13.19 -36.13 25.52
N GLU A 132 14.46 -36.55 25.38
CA GLU A 132 14.77 -37.99 25.26
C GLU A 132 16.10 -38.41 25.90
N LEU A 133 16.39 -37.90 27.11
CA LEU A 133 17.39 -38.49 27.99
C LEU A 133 16.99 -39.91 28.50
N ASP A 134 15.85 -40.45 28.09
CA ASP A 134 15.30 -41.71 28.62
C ASP A 134 15.57 -42.94 27.72
N LEU A 135 15.83 -42.78 26.42
CA LEU A 135 15.92 -43.93 25.50
C LEU A 135 17.32 -44.59 25.47
N LEU A 136 18.37 -43.88 25.88
CA LEU A 136 19.74 -44.43 25.98
C LEU A 136 19.97 -45.32 27.21
N ALA A 137 19.13 -45.23 28.24
CA ALA A 137 19.24 -46.07 29.44
C ALA A 137 18.76 -47.52 29.21
N ARG A 138 17.94 -47.77 28.17
CA ARG A 138 17.34 -49.10 27.95
C ARG A 138 18.10 -50.02 27.00
N PHE A 139 19.07 -49.51 26.23
CA PHE A 139 19.78 -50.35 25.26
C PHE A 139 21.08 -50.98 25.81
N PHE A 140 21.71 -50.36 26.81
CA PHE A 140 22.98 -50.88 27.36
C PHE A 140 22.81 -52.07 28.33
N LEU A 141 21.59 -52.36 28.79
CA LEU A 141 21.30 -53.53 29.64
C LEU A 141 20.88 -54.79 28.85
N ALA A 142 20.73 -54.69 27.52
CA ALA A 142 20.19 -55.79 26.70
C ALA A 142 21.21 -56.50 25.80
N SER A 143 22.52 -56.20 25.88
CA SER A 143 23.52 -56.81 24.95
C SER A 143 24.87 -57.23 25.55
N ARG A 144 25.02 -57.38 26.88
CA ARG A 144 26.14 -58.17 27.44
C ARG A 144 25.67 -58.99 28.64
N GLY A 145 25.37 -60.26 28.39
CA GLY A 145 24.91 -61.21 29.40
C GLY A 145 24.75 -62.63 28.88
N THR A 146 25.68 -63.11 28.05
CA THR A 146 26.11 -64.52 28.04
C THR A 146 27.63 -64.51 28.05
#